data_AF-A0A1H7GKD2-F1
#
_entry.id   AF-A0A1H7GKD2-F1
#
_cell.length_a   1.000
_cell.length_b   1.000
_cell.length_c   1.000
_cell.angle_alpha   90.00
_cell.angle_beta   90.00
_cell.angle_gamma   90.00
#
_symmetry.space_group_name_H-M   'P 1'
#
loop_
_entity.id
_entity.type
_entity.pdbx_description
1 polymer ?
#
loop_
_entity_poly.entity_id
_entity_poly.type
_entity_poly.pdbx_seq_one_letter_code
_entity_poly.pdbx_strand_id
1 'polypeptide(L)' 'MIYKVLIAPVEPSINDMPNYSGVLATYDIEASSEVVAGDLAFTRFCEENPYRSLNRDDYIISVH' A
#
# COMPACT_ATOMS: atom_id res chain seq x y z
N MET A 1 -0.55 5.23 18.38
CA MET A 1 0.40 6.07 17.60
C MET A 1 -0.14 6.14 16.18
N ILE A 2 0.00 7.30 15.52
CA ILE A 2 -0.41 7.44 14.12
C ILE A 2 0.82 7.14 13.27
N TYR A 3 0.69 6.19 12.36
CA TYR A 3 1.71 5.78 11.42
C TYR A 3 1.29 6.16 10.02
N LYS A 4 2.24 6.61 9.21
CA LYS A 4 2.03 6.90 7.80
C LYS A 4 2.45 5.70 6.97
N VAL A 5 1.50 5.08 6.30
CA VAL A 5 1.72 3.89 5.48
C VAL A 5 1.61 4.23 4.00
N LEU A 6 2.63 3.86 3.23
CA LEU A 6 2.73 4.05 1.80
C LEU A 6 2.68 2.68 1.12
N ILE A 7 1.76 2.51 0.16
CA ILE A 7 1.63 1.28 -0.63
C ILE A 7 2.02 1.58 -2.06
N ALA A 8 2.99 0.83 -2.59
CA ALA A 8 3.47 0.91 -3.98
C ALA A 8 3.51 -0.50 -4.59
N PRO A 9 3.48 -0.68 -5.92
CA PRO A 9 3.64 -1.99 -6.51
C PRO A 9 5.11 -2.45 -6.43
N VAL A 10 5.35 -3.76 -6.29
CA VAL A 10 6.70 -4.35 -6.30
C VAL A 10 7.33 -4.27 -7.68
N GLU A 11 6.56 -4.49 -8.74
CA GLU A 11 7.03 -4.31 -10.11
C GLU A 11 6.53 -2.98 -10.69
N PRO A 12 7.39 -2.19 -11.36
CA PRO A 12 6.90 -1.12 -12.21
C PRO A 12 6.11 -1.80 -13.33
N SER A 13 4.80 -1.51 -13.47
CA SER A 13 4.03 -2.02 -14.61
C SER A 13 4.71 -1.57 -15.91
N ILE A 14 5.45 -2.48 -16.56
CA ILE A 14 6.21 -2.22 -17.80
C ILE A 14 5.28 -2.05 -19.03
N ASN A 15 3.96 -2.05 -18.87
CA ASN A 15 3.02 -1.84 -19.97
C ASN A 15 2.38 -0.45 -19.93
N ASP A 16 2.90 0.43 -20.80
CA ASP A 16 2.16 1.43 -21.58
C ASP A 16 1.18 2.38 -20.84
N MET A 17 1.68 3.28 -19.97
CA MET A 17 1.14 4.65 -19.73
C MET A 17 1.94 5.36 -18.61
N PRO A 18 1.89 6.71 -18.49
CA PRO A 18 3.03 7.50 -18.00
C PRO A 18 3.43 7.14 -16.56
N ASN A 19 4.65 6.61 -16.42
CA ASN A 19 5.49 6.55 -15.20
C ASN A 19 4.76 6.79 -13.86
N TYR A 20 4.00 5.81 -13.38
CA TYR A 20 3.63 5.76 -11.96
C TYR A 20 4.81 5.21 -11.15
N SER A 21 5.85 6.03 -10.96
CA SER A 21 6.81 5.87 -9.85
C SER A 21 6.21 6.28 -8.50
N GLY A 22 4.94 6.67 -8.45
CA GLY A 22 4.29 7.19 -7.26
C GLY A 22 3.39 6.15 -6.63
N VAL A 23 3.70 5.79 -5.38
CA VAL A 23 2.76 5.41 -4.31
C VAL A 23 1.30 5.27 -4.78
N LEU A 24 0.77 4.05 -4.78
CA LEU A 24 -0.62 3.74 -5.13
C LEU A 24 -1.61 4.33 -4.12
N ALA A 25 -1.24 4.29 -2.84
CA ALA A 25 -2.06 4.81 -1.76
C ALA A 25 -1.20 5.21 -0.56
N THR A 26 -1.67 6.22 0.16
CA THR A 26 -1.09 6.67 1.42
C THR A 26 -2.17 6.68 2.49
N TYR A 27 -1.88 6.13 3.66
CA TYR A 27 -2.81 6.05 4.78
C TYR A 27 -2.17 6.57 6.05
N ASP A 28 -2.93 7.34 6.81
CA ASP A 28 -2.62 7.62 8.21
C ASP A 28 -3.41 6.63 9.07
N ILE A 29 -2.71 5.69 9.71
CA ILE A 29 -3.30 4.60 10.49
C ILE A 29 -2.93 4.76 11.96
N GLU A 30 -3.94 4.86 12.82
CA GLU A 30 -3.73 4.74 14.25
C GLU A 30 -3.59 3.26 14.63
N ALA A 31 -2.41 2.89 15.14
CA ALA A 31 -2.13 1.52 15.57
C ALA A 31 -1.25 1.48 16.82
N SER A 32 -1.17 0.27 17.39
CA SER A 32 -0.29 -0.06 18.51
C SER A 32 1.16 -0.37 18.09
N SER A 33 1.40 -0.68 16.82
CA SER A 33 2.74 -0.95 16.25
C SER A 33 2.77 -0.74 14.73
N GLU A 34 3.97 -0.58 14.17
CA GLU A 34 4.19 -0.44 12.72
C GLU A 34 3.66 -1.64 11.92
N VAL A 35 3.83 -2.86 12.47
CA VAL A 35 3.36 -4.09 11.81
C VAL A 35 1.84 -4.07 11.68
N VAL A 36 1.13 -3.71 12.76
CA VAL A 36 -0.34 -3.60 12.76
C VAL A 36 -0.79 -2.46 11.84
N ALA A 37 -0.07 -1.34 11.81
CA ALA A 37 -0.39 -0.23 10.91
C ALA A 37 -0.32 -0.64 9.44
N GLY A 38 0.73 -1.37 9.05
CA GLY A 38 0.91 -1.86 7.69
C GLY A 38 -0.20 -2.83 7.27
N ASP A 39 -0.61 -3.72 8.16
CA ASP A 39 -1.67 -4.72 7.88
C ASP A 39 -3.05 -4.06 7.71
N LEU A 40 -3.37 -3.08 8.57
CA LEU A 40 -4.60 -2.30 8.49
C LEU A 40 -4.65 -1.43 7.24
N ALA A 41 -3.54 -0.77 6.88
CA ALA A 41 -3.44 -0.01 5.64
C ALA A 41 -3.62 -0.89 4.41
N PHE A 42 -3.02 -2.08 4.39
CA PHE A 42 -3.15 -3.01 3.27
C PHE A 42 -4.57 -3.56 3.13
N THR A 43 -5.22 -3.86 4.25
CA THR A 43 -6.63 -4.29 4.26
C THR A 43 -7.54 -3.22 3.66
N ARG A 44 -7.40 -1.96 4.11
CA ARG A 44 -8.15 -0.83 3.53
C ARG A 44 -7.90 -0.66 2.05
N PHE A 45 -6.63 -0.75 1.64
CA PHE A 45 -6.26 -0.65 0.23
C PHE A 45 -6.96 -1.71 -0.63
N CYS A 46 -7.04 -2.94 -0.15
CA CYS A 46 -7.75 -4.04 -0.81
C CYS A 46 -9.26 -3.78 -0.89
N GLU A 47 -9.88 -3.27 0.18
CA GLU A 47 -11.31 -2.91 0.20
C GLU A 47 -11.64 -1.79 -0.79
N GLU A 48 -10.77 -0.78 -0.91
CA GLU A 48 -10.94 0.33 -1.84
C GLU A 48 -10.60 -0.03 -3.30
N ASN A 49 -9.77 -1.06 -3.50
CA ASN A 49 -9.30 -1.49 -4.81
C ASN A 49 -9.60 -2.98 -5.06
N PRO A 50 -10.88 -3.39 -5.13
CA PRO A 50 -11.24 -4.81 -5.30
C PRO A 50 -10.80 -5.41 -6.64
N TYR A 51 -10.40 -4.57 -7.61
CA TYR A 51 -9.88 -4.99 -8.91
C TYR A 51 -8.36 -5.23 -8.93
N ARG A 52 -7.66 -4.92 -7.84
CA ARG A 52 -6.20 -5.10 -7.71
C ARG A 52 -5.88 -6.45 -7.07
N SER A 53 -4.61 -6.86 -7.20
CA SER A 53 -4.10 -8.06 -6.52
C SER A 53 -4.34 -7.93 -5.01
N LEU A 54 -4.86 -8.99 -4.40
CA LEU A 54 -4.99 -9.07 -2.93
C LEU A 54 -3.72 -9.68 -2.30
N ASN A 55 -2.75 -10.08 -3.12
CA ASN A 55 -1.49 -10.62 -2.63
C ASN A 55 -0.62 -9.50 -2.09
N ARG A 56 -0.24 -9.59 -0.82
CA ARG A 56 0.62 -8.58 -0.18
C ARG A 56 1.99 -8.48 -0.83
N ASP A 57 2.53 -9.58 -1.33
CA ASP A 57 3.83 -9.65 -2.02
C ASP A 57 3.88 -8.92 -3.37
N ASP A 58 2.74 -8.53 -3.94
CA ASP A 58 2.68 -7.62 -5.10
C ASP A 58 2.97 -6.16 -4.70
N TYR A 59 3.07 -5.86 -3.41
CA TYR A 59 3.13 -4.49 -2.90
C TYR A 59 4.28 -4.25 -1.91
N ILE A 60 4.90 -3.08 -2.06
CA ILE A 60 5.82 -2.50 -1.10
C ILE A 60 4.99 -1.67 -0.12
N ILE A 61 5.00 -2.07 1.15
CA ILE A 61 4.31 -1.38 2.24
C ILE A 61 5.36 -0.75 3.14
N SER A 62 5.54 0.57 3.04
CA SER A 62 6.47 1.34 3.89
C SER A 62 5.70 2.02 5.01
N VAL A 63 6.12 1.83 6.26
CA VAL A 63 5.50 2.42 7.44
C VAL A 63 6.49 3.42 8.06
N HIS A 64 6.01 4.62 8.40
CA HIS A 64 6.79 5.72 8.97
C HIS A 64 6.09 6.34 10.19
#